data_AF-A0A524FRV1-F1
#
_entry.id   AF-A0A524FRV1-F1
#
_cell.length_a   1.000
_cell.length_b   1.000
_cell.length_c   1.000
_cell.angle_alpha   90.00
_cell.angle_beta   90.00
_cell.angle_gamma   90.00
#
_symmetry.space_group_name_H-M   'P 1'
#
loop_
_entity.id
_entity.type
_entity.pdbx_description
1 polymer ?
#
loop_
_entity_poly.entity_id
_entity_poly.type
_entity_poly.pdbx_seq_one_letter_code
_entity_poly.pdbx_strand_id
1 'polypeptide(L)'
;MVFKNIQRIKSALPEVFHVAMFYNTGTIFQTTFEQNINIPKLGENLAELLTHVQKVYEICNFKMETYRKFIFETDDVSIIIIKLGEDSNLALFFKKEEEKDLKLTSIRRYLNKIEDLIDTDETEILFQELATREKELKIIEENFQQKQQKILDLQNQLRVNTLSEAEIGDINKIIKNLEDECGLLKKEIEQKKSENLIITQKIESKKKIT
;
A
#
# COMPACT_ATOMS: atom_id res chain seq x y z
N MET A 1 -3.79 -7.01 -11.74
CA MET A 1 -4.22 -5.65 -11.32
C MET A 1 -3.40 -4.53 -11.96
N VAL A 2 -2.12 -4.77 -12.31
CA VAL A 2 -1.13 -3.79 -12.80
C VAL A 2 -1.41 -3.18 -14.21
N PHE A 3 -2.09 -3.89 -15.10
CA PHE A 3 -2.41 -3.39 -16.47
C PHE A 3 -3.46 -2.27 -16.52
N LYS A 4 -4.34 -2.17 -15.50
CA LYS A 4 -5.40 -1.15 -15.47
C LYS A 4 -4.83 0.26 -15.32
N ASN A 5 -3.65 0.41 -14.72
CA ASN A 5 -3.11 1.71 -14.35
C ASN A 5 -2.52 2.46 -15.56
N ILE A 6 -1.77 1.78 -16.43
CA ILE A 6 -1.27 2.39 -17.67
C ILE A 6 -2.42 2.78 -18.62
N GLN A 7 -3.44 1.94 -18.76
CA GLN A 7 -4.59 2.27 -19.61
C GLN A 7 -5.37 3.47 -19.08
N ARG A 8 -5.54 3.58 -17.75
CA ARG A 8 -6.14 4.76 -17.11
C ARG A 8 -5.31 6.02 -17.35
N ILE A 9 -3.98 5.95 -17.17
CA ILE A 9 -3.06 7.07 -17.42
C ILE A 9 -3.16 7.52 -18.89
N LYS A 10 -3.09 6.58 -19.84
CA LYS A 10 -3.23 6.85 -21.28
C LYS A 10 -4.57 7.46 -21.65
N SER A 11 -5.65 7.00 -21.03
CA SER A 11 -7.00 7.54 -21.26
C SER A 11 -7.16 8.93 -20.68
N ALA A 12 -6.55 9.20 -19.53
CA ALA A 12 -6.57 10.50 -18.88
C ALA A 12 -5.63 11.53 -19.55
N LEU A 13 -4.56 11.04 -20.18
CA LEU A 13 -3.48 11.82 -20.79
C LEU A 13 -3.19 11.33 -22.21
N PRO A 14 -4.06 11.66 -23.20
CA PRO A 14 -3.87 11.21 -24.58
C PRO A 14 -2.58 11.76 -25.23
N GLU A 15 -2.06 12.87 -24.71
CA GLU A 15 -0.79 13.50 -25.15
C GLU A 15 0.45 12.67 -24.75
N VAL A 16 0.32 11.77 -23.77
CA VAL A 16 1.39 10.84 -23.40
C VAL A 16 1.45 9.76 -24.49
N PHE A 17 2.50 9.77 -25.30
CA PHE A 17 2.66 8.81 -26.39
C PHE A 17 3.32 7.51 -25.93
N HIS A 18 4.15 7.52 -24.88
CA HIS A 18 4.57 6.30 -24.19
C HIS A 18 4.65 6.44 -22.68
N VAL A 19 4.52 5.31 -22.00
CA VAL A 19 4.67 5.15 -20.55
C VAL A 19 5.63 4.00 -20.30
N ALA A 20 6.52 4.15 -19.33
CA ALA A 20 7.35 3.07 -18.80
C ALA A 20 7.38 3.12 -17.27
N MET A 21 7.15 1.99 -16.63
CA MET A 21 7.32 1.80 -15.18
C MET A 21 8.55 0.95 -14.94
N PHE A 22 9.46 1.42 -14.09
CA PHE A 22 10.77 0.82 -13.91
C PHE A 22 11.26 0.93 -12.48
N TYR A 23 12.07 -0.05 -12.06
CA TYR A 23 12.73 -0.02 -10.76
C TYR A 23 13.97 0.87 -10.76
N ASN A 24 14.47 1.26 -9.59
CA ASN A 24 15.74 1.97 -9.44
C ASN A 24 16.93 1.22 -10.07
N THR A 25 16.81 -0.10 -10.26
CA THR A 25 17.79 -0.94 -10.98
C THR A 25 17.79 -0.76 -12.49
N GLY A 26 16.80 -0.04 -13.05
CA GLY A 26 16.55 0.07 -14.48
C GLY A 26 15.69 -1.04 -15.06
N THR A 27 15.22 -2.00 -14.25
CA THR A 27 14.32 -3.05 -14.75
C THR A 27 12.94 -2.47 -15.07
N ILE A 28 12.57 -2.44 -16.36
CA ILE A 28 11.22 -2.05 -16.80
C ILE A 28 10.27 -3.24 -16.61
N PHE A 29 9.26 -3.08 -15.77
CA PHE A 29 8.26 -4.13 -15.51
C PHE A 29 6.92 -3.86 -16.21
N GLN A 30 6.72 -2.64 -16.73
CA GLN A 30 5.54 -2.32 -17.54
C GLN A 30 5.86 -1.19 -18.53
N THR A 31 5.39 -1.31 -19.77
CA THR A 31 5.63 -0.28 -20.78
C THR A 31 4.61 -0.32 -21.91
N THR A 32 4.39 0.82 -22.57
CA THR A 32 3.62 0.91 -23.83
C THR A 32 4.50 0.98 -25.06
N PHE A 33 5.82 0.92 -24.91
CA PHE A 33 6.73 0.82 -26.05
C PHE A 33 6.56 -0.56 -26.73
N GLU A 34 6.67 -0.58 -28.05
CA GLU A 34 6.61 -1.80 -28.84
C GLU A 34 7.93 -2.59 -28.76
N GLN A 35 7.92 -3.86 -29.21
CA GLN A 35 9.07 -4.77 -29.12
C GLN A 35 10.26 -4.37 -30.03
N ASN A 36 10.12 -3.34 -30.86
CA ASN A 36 11.17 -2.82 -31.72
C ASN A 36 12.19 -1.93 -30.99
N ILE A 37 11.97 -1.64 -29.71
CA ILE A 37 12.88 -0.84 -28.88
C ILE A 37 13.59 -1.74 -27.87
N ASN A 38 14.85 -1.43 -27.57
CA ASN A 38 15.60 -2.11 -26.52
C ASN A 38 15.12 -1.65 -25.13
N ILE A 39 14.03 -2.25 -24.66
CA ILE A 39 13.38 -1.93 -23.37
C ILE A 39 14.34 -2.07 -22.17
N PRO A 40 15.12 -3.16 -22.02
CA PRO A 40 16.10 -3.25 -20.94
C PRO A 40 17.08 -2.07 -20.93
N LYS A 41 17.62 -1.71 -22.11
CA LYS A 41 18.57 -0.60 -22.21
C LYS A 41 17.94 0.76 -21.91
N LEU A 42 16.70 0.99 -22.34
CA LEU A 42 15.95 2.19 -21.97
C LEU A 42 15.86 2.34 -20.45
N GLY A 43 15.52 1.25 -19.75
CA GLY A 43 15.38 1.27 -18.31
C GLY A 43 16.69 1.50 -17.57
N GLU A 44 17.78 0.85 -18.00
CA GLU A 44 19.14 1.12 -17.51
C GLU A 44 19.49 2.61 -17.63
N ASN A 45 19.27 3.20 -18.81
CA ASN A 45 19.60 4.60 -19.05
C ASN A 45 18.76 5.57 -18.19
N LEU A 46 17.48 5.26 -17.97
CA LEU A 46 16.63 6.06 -17.08
C LEU A 46 17.11 6.00 -15.63
N ALA A 47 17.49 4.82 -15.13
CA ALA A 47 18.04 4.65 -13.79
C ALA A 47 19.40 5.33 -13.61
N GLU A 48 20.29 5.22 -14.61
CA GLU A 48 21.58 5.88 -14.63
C GLU A 48 21.43 7.41 -14.60
N LEU A 49 20.49 7.96 -15.36
CA LEU A 49 20.16 9.38 -15.34
C LEU A 49 19.75 9.86 -13.94
N LEU A 50 18.86 9.13 -13.25
CA LEU A 50 18.47 9.46 -11.88
C LEU A 50 19.66 9.38 -10.91
N THR A 51 20.52 8.39 -11.09
CA THR A 51 21.75 8.21 -10.29
C THR A 51 22.69 9.41 -10.47
N HIS A 52 22.82 9.94 -11.70
CA HIS A 52 23.63 11.12 -11.94
C HIS A 52 23.06 12.37 -11.26
N VAL A 53 21.73 12.55 -11.28
CA VAL A 53 21.08 13.65 -10.56
C VAL A 53 21.33 13.56 -9.06
N GLN A 54 21.27 12.37 -8.48
CA GLN A 54 21.58 12.15 -7.07
C GLN A 54 23.04 12.52 -6.74
N LYS A 55 24.00 12.11 -7.59
CA LYS A 55 25.42 12.47 -7.42
C LYS A 55 25.65 13.98 -7.45
N VAL A 56 24.93 14.72 -8.32
CA VAL A 56 25.00 16.19 -8.33
C VAL A 56 24.53 16.76 -6.99
N TYR A 57 23.44 16.24 -6.42
CA TYR A 57 22.96 16.63 -5.09
C TYR A 57 24.00 16.39 -3.99
N GLU A 58 24.62 15.22 -4.00
CA GLU A 58 25.66 14.83 -3.04
C GLU A 58 26.89 15.76 -3.14
N ILE A 59 27.35 16.07 -4.36
CA ILE A 59 28.46 17.02 -4.60
C ILE A 59 28.10 18.42 -4.09
N CYS A 60 26.84 18.83 -4.19
CA CYS A 60 26.34 20.08 -3.65
C CYS A 60 26.16 20.07 -2.12
N ASN A 61 26.55 19.00 -1.42
CA ASN A 61 26.33 18.79 0.02
C ASN A 61 24.84 18.81 0.44
N PHE A 62 23.93 18.47 -0.47
CA PHE A 62 22.54 18.24 -0.14
C PHE A 62 22.30 16.76 0.15
N LYS A 63 21.40 16.48 1.10
CA LYS A 63 20.88 15.13 1.32
C LYS A 63 19.62 14.95 0.47
N MET A 64 19.73 14.18 -0.61
CA MET A 64 18.57 13.78 -1.39
C MET A 64 17.92 12.57 -0.72
N GLU A 65 17.02 12.80 0.24
CA GLU A 65 16.30 11.68 0.89
C GLU A 65 15.35 10.99 -0.10
N THR A 66 14.58 11.78 -0.87
CA THR A 66 13.74 11.30 -1.96
C THR A 66 13.59 12.38 -3.04
N TYR A 67 13.61 11.98 -4.31
CA TYR A 67 13.19 12.85 -5.40
C TYR A 67 11.70 12.65 -5.64
N ARG A 68 10.95 13.74 -5.86
CA ARG A 68 9.52 13.65 -6.19
C ARG A 68 9.30 13.43 -7.68
N LYS A 69 9.99 14.25 -8.49
CA LYS A 69 9.91 14.18 -9.94
C LYS A 69 11.17 14.72 -10.62
N PHE A 70 11.42 14.23 -11.82
CA PHE A 70 12.44 14.72 -12.74
C PHE A 70 11.76 15.05 -14.07
N ILE A 71 12.12 16.19 -14.66
CA ILE A 71 11.56 16.65 -15.93
C ILE A 71 12.74 16.95 -16.86
N PHE A 72 12.68 16.37 -18.05
CA PHE A 72 13.64 16.59 -19.12
C PHE A 72 12.88 16.96 -20.38
N GLU A 73 13.28 18.06 -21.02
CA GLU A 73 12.61 18.58 -22.21
C GLU A 73 13.62 18.81 -23.31
N THR A 74 13.29 18.32 -24.51
CA THR A 74 14.00 18.60 -25.75
C THR A 74 13.06 19.28 -26.74
N ASP A 75 13.53 19.49 -27.97
CA ASP A 75 12.70 20.00 -29.06
C ASP A 75 11.69 18.97 -29.56
N ASP A 76 12.00 17.68 -29.44
CA ASP A 76 11.12 16.61 -29.96
C ASP A 76 10.26 15.97 -28.87
N VAL A 77 10.79 15.87 -27.63
CA VAL A 77 10.22 15.04 -26.57
C VAL A 77 10.35 15.71 -25.21
N SER A 78 9.32 15.58 -24.39
CA SER A 78 9.41 15.82 -22.95
C SER A 78 9.25 14.49 -22.21
N ILE A 79 10.14 14.24 -21.25
CA ILE A 79 10.13 13.06 -20.38
C ILE A 79 9.92 13.53 -18.96
N ILE A 80 8.91 12.97 -18.30
CA ILE A 80 8.63 13.21 -16.88
C ILE A 80 8.77 11.89 -16.14
N ILE A 81 9.65 11.87 -15.15
CA ILE A 81 9.85 10.72 -14.27
C ILE A 81 9.29 11.07 -12.89
N ILE A 82 8.37 10.26 -12.39
CA ILE A 82 7.69 10.43 -11.11
C ILE A 82 8.08 9.25 -10.20
N LYS A 83 8.39 9.54 -8.94
CA LYS A 83 8.64 8.51 -7.94
C LYS A 83 7.29 7.92 -7.47
N LEU A 84 7.10 6.61 -7.61
CA LEU A 84 5.86 5.93 -7.19
C LEU A 84 5.96 5.30 -5.80
N GLY A 85 7.18 4.93 -5.39
CA GLY A 85 7.48 4.31 -4.09
C GLY A 85 8.99 4.20 -3.90
N GLU A 86 9.46 3.51 -2.87
CA GLU A 86 10.90 3.42 -2.53
C GLU A 86 11.76 2.98 -3.72
N ASP A 87 11.31 1.95 -4.45
CA ASP A 87 12.09 1.36 -5.54
C ASP A 87 11.51 1.54 -6.94
N SER A 88 10.34 2.15 -7.09
CA SER A 88 9.64 2.21 -8.38
C SER A 88 9.43 3.63 -8.90
N ASN A 89 9.44 3.76 -10.22
CA ASN A 89 9.39 5.02 -10.95
C ASN A 89 8.46 4.91 -12.16
N LEU A 90 7.80 6.01 -12.53
CA LEU A 90 6.95 6.15 -13.71
C LEU A 90 7.54 7.18 -14.65
N ALA A 91 7.95 6.77 -15.84
CA ALA A 91 8.35 7.65 -16.93
C ALA A 91 7.18 7.86 -17.91
N LEU A 92 6.87 9.12 -18.19
CA LEU A 92 5.88 9.57 -19.14
C LEU A 92 6.58 10.31 -20.28
N PHE A 93 6.30 9.90 -21.50
CA PHE A 93 6.88 10.47 -22.70
C PHE A 93 5.81 11.26 -23.44
N PHE A 94 6.09 12.54 -23.69
CA PHE A 94 5.23 13.47 -24.41
C PHE A 94 5.92 13.87 -25.71
N LYS A 95 5.18 13.84 -26.82
CA LYS A 95 5.69 14.33 -28.10
C LYS A 95 5.42 15.83 -28.11
N LYS A 96 6.43 16.65 -28.36
CA LYS A 96 6.23 18.10 -28.50
C LYS A 96 5.54 18.32 -29.85
N GLU A 97 4.24 18.58 -29.84
CA GLU A 97 3.55 19.06 -31.05
C GLU A 97 4.03 20.48 -31.35
N GLU A 98 4.27 20.79 -32.62
CA GLU A 98 4.51 22.15 -33.08
C GLU A 98 3.34 23.05 -32.60
N GLU A 99 3.65 24.09 -31.82
CA GLU A 99 2.75 25.17 -31.39
C GLU A 99 1.69 24.91 -30.31
N LYS A 100 1.77 23.83 -29.52
CA LYS A 100 1.12 23.85 -28.19
C LYS A 100 2.18 24.04 -27.14
N ASP A 101 2.25 25.26 -26.59
CA ASP A 101 2.84 25.51 -25.28
C ASP A 101 2.29 24.46 -24.32
N LEU A 102 3.03 23.37 -24.11
CA LEU A 102 2.88 22.47 -22.98
C LEU A 102 3.28 23.31 -21.76
N LYS A 103 2.39 24.23 -21.37
CA LYS A 103 2.62 25.10 -20.22
C LYS A 103 2.88 24.17 -19.05
N LEU A 104 3.95 24.44 -18.29
CA LEU A 104 4.28 23.74 -17.05
C LEU A 104 3.06 23.60 -16.10
N THR A 105 2.05 24.47 -16.23
CA THR A 105 0.76 24.38 -15.56
C THR A 105 -0.11 23.19 -16.00
N SER A 106 -0.15 22.86 -17.28
CA SER A 106 -0.83 21.67 -17.81
C SER A 106 -0.16 20.40 -17.29
N ILE A 107 1.17 20.34 -17.36
CA ILE A 107 1.98 19.24 -16.79
C ILE A 107 1.73 19.11 -15.29
N ARG A 108 1.71 20.22 -14.52
CA ARG A 108 1.43 20.19 -13.08
C ARG A 108 0.02 19.70 -12.76
N ARG A 109 -0.98 20.11 -13.55
CA ARG A 109 -2.36 19.59 -13.43
C ARG A 109 -2.42 18.09 -13.72
N TYR A 110 -1.62 17.60 -14.66
CA TYR A 110 -1.54 16.18 -15.00
C TYR A 110 -0.80 15.37 -13.94
N LEU A 111 0.28 15.94 -13.36
CA LEU A 111 0.98 15.37 -12.23
C LEU A 111 0.06 15.21 -11.02
N ASN A 112 -0.70 16.25 -10.66
CA ASN A 112 -1.68 16.16 -9.58
C ASN A 112 -2.70 15.06 -9.85
N LYS A 113 -3.22 14.93 -11.08
CA LYS A 113 -4.15 13.84 -11.43
C LYS A 113 -3.52 12.45 -11.31
N ILE A 114 -2.22 12.32 -11.62
CA ILE A 114 -1.51 11.05 -11.46
C ILE A 114 -1.26 10.74 -9.99
N GLU A 115 -0.86 11.75 -9.20
CA GLU A 115 -0.73 11.66 -7.74
C GLU A 115 -2.08 11.26 -7.13
N ASP A 116 -3.19 11.91 -7.50
CA ASP A 116 -4.55 11.57 -7.06
C ASP A 116 -4.93 10.11 -7.39
N LEU A 117 -4.56 9.63 -8.58
CA LEU A 117 -4.82 8.25 -9.01
C LEU A 117 -4.00 7.24 -8.19
N ILE A 118 -2.75 7.56 -7.88
CA ILE A 118 -1.87 6.71 -7.05
C ILE A 118 -2.35 6.70 -5.59
N ASP A 119 -2.69 7.87 -5.05
CA ASP A 119 -3.19 8.02 -3.68
C ASP A 119 -4.54 7.32 -3.48
N THR A 120 -5.39 7.32 -4.51
CA THR A 120 -6.65 6.56 -4.50
C THR A 120 -6.40 5.06 -4.43
N ASP A 121 -5.47 4.54 -5.25
CA ASP A 121 -5.10 3.12 -5.24
C ASP A 121 -4.48 2.70 -3.89
N GLU A 122 -3.60 3.53 -3.29
CA GLU A 122 -3.05 3.26 -1.95
C GLU A 122 -4.12 3.25 -0.86
N THR A 123 -5.08 4.17 -0.94
CA THR A 123 -6.19 4.24 0.03
C THR A 123 -7.13 3.04 -0.13
N GLU A 124 -7.40 2.60 -1.36
CA GLU A 124 -8.20 1.40 -1.64
C GLU A 124 -7.52 0.13 -1.11
N ILE A 125 -6.20 0.03 -1.24
CA ILE A 125 -5.40 -1.07 -0.65
C ILE A 125 -5.53 -1.07 0.88
N LEU A 126 -5.39 0.09 1.53
CA LEU A 126 -5.56 0.21 2.99
C LEU A 126 -6.97 -0.17 3.44
N PHE A 127 -8.01 0.16 2.67
CA PHE A 127 -9.38 -0.27 2.94
C PHE A 127 -9.54 -1.80 2.84
N GLN A 128 -8.95 -2.44 1.83
CA GLN A 128 -9.00 -3.89 1.68
C GLN A 128 -8.22 -4.60 2.80
N GLU A 129 -7.07 -4.07 3.21
CA GLU A 129 -6.30 -4.60 4.34
C GLU A 129 -7.12 -4.49 5.64
N LEU A 130 -7.71 -3.31 5.90
CA LEU A 130 -8.54 -3.09 7.08
C LEU A 130 -9.73 -4.06 7.12
N ALA A 131 -10.45 -4.21 6.01
CA ALA A 131 -11.59 -5.12 5.91
C ALA A 131 -11.21 -6.59 6.15
N THR A 132 -10.00 -6.99 5.74
CA THR A 132 -9.49 -8.35 5.99
C THR A 132 -9.15 -8.54 7.46
N ARG A 133 -8.45 -7.59 8.06
CA ARG A 133 -8.10 -7.62 9.50
C ARG A 133 -9.33 -7.55 10.40
N GLU A 134 -10.36 -6.79 10.03
CA GLU A 134 -11.63 -6.75 10.77
C GLU A 134 -12.36 -8.10 10.76
N LYS A 135 -12.31 -8.83 9.64
CA LYS A 135 -12.86 -10.21 9.58
C LYS A 135 -12.09 -11.15 10.50
N GLU A 136 -10.76 -11.09 10.50
CA GLU A 136 -9.94 -11.88 11.41
C GLU A 136 -10.24 -11.55 12.88
N LEU A 137 -10.30 -10.26 13.22
CA LEU A 137 -10.63 -9.80 14.57
C LEU A 137 -11.98 -10.33 15.01
N LYS A 138 -12.99 -10.28 14.13
CA LYS A 138 -14.32 -10.80 14.42
C LYS A 138 -14.31 -12.29 14.73
N ILE A 139 -13.54 -13.09 13.99
CA ILE A 139 -13.40 -14.54 14.25
C ILE A 139 -12.78 -14.78 15.63
N ILE A 140 -11.76 -14.00 16.00
CA ILE A 140 -11.10 -14.11 17.31
C ILE A 140 -12.06 -13.69 18.44
N GLU A 141 -12.84 -12.63 18.25
CA GLU A 141 -13.87 -12.17 19.20
C GLU A 141 -14.98 -13.21 19.38
N GLU A 142 -15.45 -13.83 18.30
CA GLU A 142 -16.44 -14.91 18.35
C GLU A 142 -15.89 -16.14 19.12
N ASN A 143 -14.64 -16.53 18.88
CA ASN A 143 -14.00 -17.63 19.59
C ASN A 143 -13.84 -17.31 21.10
N PHE A 144 -13.45 -16.09 21.44
CA PHE A 144 -13.37 -15.62 22.81
C PHE A 144 -14.74 -15.69 23.51
N GLN A 145 -15.81 -15.22 22.86
CA GLN A 145 -17.17 -15.29 23.40
C GLN A 145 -17.64 -16.73 23.62
N GLN A 146 -17.38 -17.63 22.66
CA GLN A 146 -17.74 -19.04 22.80
C GLN A 146 -17.04 -19.70 23.99
N LYS A 147 -15.75 -19.40 24.21
CA LYS A 147 -15.00 -19.92 25.36
C LYS A 147 -15.49 -19.34 26.68
N GLN A 148 -15.82 -18.04 26.73
CA GLN A 148 -16.43 -17.44 27.91
C GLN A 148 -17.78 -18.07 28.25
N GLN A 149 -18.62 -18.31 27.24
CA GLN A 149 -19.90 -18.98 27.45
C GLN A 149 -19.70 -20.39 28.01
N LYS A 150 -18.73 -21.14 27.47
CA LYS A 150 -18.39 -22.48 27.95
C LYS A 150 -17.90 -22.48 29.41
N ILE A 151 -17.12 -21.49 29.82
CA ILE A 151 -16.72 -21.31 31.23
C ILE A 151 -17.97 -21.12 32.10
N LEU A 152 -18.90 -20.26 31.68
CA LEU A 152 -20.13 -19.96 32.41
C LEU A 152 -21.03 -21.20 32.55
N ASP A 153 -21.14 -21.99 31.48
CA ASP A 153 -21.90 -23.24 31.48
C ASP A 153 -21.28 -24.27 32.46
N LEU A 154 -19.95 -24.41 32.47
CA LEU A 154 -19.24 -25.28 33.40
C LEU A 154 -19.37 -24.81 34.86
N GLN A 155 -19.31 -23.49 35.09
CA GLN A 155 -19.54 -22.91 36.42
C GLN A 155 -20.97 -23.15 36.91
N ASN A 156 -21.96 -23.14 36.02
CA ASN A 156 -23.34 -23.47 36.35
C ASN A 156 -23.50 -24.97 36.67
N GLN A 157 -22.79 -25.86 35.96
CA GLN A 157 -22.78 -27.29 36.28
C GLN A 157 -22.23 -27.57 37.68
N LEU A 158 -21.16 -26.88 38.08
CA LEU A 158 -20.60 -26.97 39.44
C LEU A 158 -21.58 -26.58 40.56
N ARG A 159 -22.62 -25.78 40.24
CA ARG A 159 -23.64 -25.37 41.23
C ARG A 159 -24.73 -26.44 41.45
N VAL A 160 -24.74 -27.51 40.66
CA VAL A 160 -25.71 -28.61 40.79
C VAL A 160 -25.15 -29.67 41.74
N ASN A 161 -25.82 -29.92 42.86
CA ASN A 161 -25.36 -30.74 44.01
C ASN A 161 -25.27 -32.27 43.76
N THR A 162 -25.09 -32.72 42.52
CA THR A 162 -25.04 -34.15 42.15
C THR A 162 -23.69 -34.61 41.61
N LEU A 163 -22.67 -33.75 41.60
CA LEU A 163 -21.34 -34.08 41.09
C LEU A 163 -20.45 -34.71 42.18
N SER A 164 -19.64 -35.69 41.78
CA SER A 164 -18.59 -36.27 42.61
C SER A 164 -17.37 -35.34 42.72
N GLU A 165 -16.53 -35.54 43.74
CA GLU A 165 -15.30 -34.76 43.94
C GLU A 165 -14.33 -34.86 42.74
N ALA A 166 -14.28 -36.02 42.09
CA ALA A 166 -13.45 -36.23 40.89
C ALA A 166 -13.95 -35.38 39.72
N GLU A 167 -15.27 -35.36 39.46
CA GLU A 167 -15.88 -34.55 38.40
C GLU A 167 -15.69 -33.05 38.65
N ILE A 168 -15.80 -32.62 39.92
CA ILE A 168 -15.51 -31.24 40.31
C ILE A 168 -14.05 -30.87 40.02
N GLY A 169 -13.10 -31.78 40.32
CA GLY A 169 -11.68 -31.59 40.01
C GLY A 169 -11.41 -31.43 38.52
N ASP A 170 -12.01 -32.28 37.69
CA ASP A 170 -11.85 -32.25 36.23
C ASP A 170 -12.47 -30.97 35.62
N ILE A 171 -13.66 -30.58 36.04
CA ILE A 171 -14.33 -29.35 35.57
C ILE A 171 -13.49 -28.12 35.92
N ASN A 172 -12.97 -28.03 37.15
CA ASN A 172 -12.11 -26.91 37.56
C ASN A 172 -10.83 -26.82 36.73
N LYS A 173 -10.23 -27.97 36.36
CA LYS A 173 -9.07 -28.01 35.47
C LYS A 173 -9.40 -27.50 34.07
N ILE A 174 -10.57 -27.86 33.53
CA ILE A 174 -11.05 -27.38 32.24
C ILE A 174 -11.31 -25.86 32.28
N ILE A 175 -11.97 -25.36 33.34
CA ILE A 175 -12.22 -23.93 33.53
C ILE A 175 -10.91 -23.16 33.54
N LYS A 176 -9.94 -23.60 34.34
CA LYS A 176 -8.62 -22.94 34.43
C LYS A 176 -7.93 -22.85 33.07
N ASN A 177 -7.91 -23.95 32.31
CA ASN A 177 -7.32 -23.95 30.97
C ASN A 177 -8.04 -22.97 30.02
N LEU A 178 -9.38 -22.92 30.06
CA LEU A 178 -10.17 -22.00 29.24
C LEU A 178 -9.95 -20.54 29.65
N GLU A 179 -9.77 -20.26 30.95
CA GLU A 179 -9.46 -18.92 31.46
C GLU A 179 -8.09 -18.45 30.96
N ASP A 180 -7.07 -19.31 31.00
CA ASP A 180 -5.73 -19.02 30.47
C ASP A 180 -5.80 -18.72 28.96
N GLU A 181 -6.52 -19.54 28.18
CA GLU A 181 -6.75 -19.32 26.75
C GLU A 181 -7.52 -18.02 26.47
N CYS A 182 -8.54 -17.70 27.27
CA CYS A 182 -9.25 -16.43 27.18
C CYS A 182 -8.33 -15.23 27.46
N GLY A 183 -7.41 -15.37 28.42
CA GLY A 183 -6.40 -14.35 28.71
C GLY A 183 -5.49 -14.06 27.53
N LEU A 184 -5.08 -15.10 26.79
CA LEU A 184 -4.28 -14.97 25.56
C LEU A 184 -5.10 -14.30 24.44
N LEU A 185 -6.31 -14.79 24.18
CA LEU A 185 -7.20 -14.24 23.15
C LEU A 185 -7.52 -12.76 23.42
N LYS A 186 -7.72 -12.37 24.68
CA LYS A 186 -7.98 -10.97 25.04
C LYS A 186 -6.81 -10.06 24.67
N LYS A 187 -5.57 -10.48 24.95
CA LYS A 187 -4.37 -9.72 24.56
C LYS A 187 -4.24 -9.61 23.05
N GLU A 188 -4.53 -10.69 22.32
CA GLU A 188 -4.52 -10.69 20.86
C GLU A 188 -5.57 -9.75 20.26
N ILE A 189 -6.79 -9.73 20.83
CA ILE A 189 -7.86 -8.79 20.45
C ILE A 189 -7.42 -7.34 20.67
N GLU A 190 -6.85 -7.02 21.83
CA GLU A 190 -6.36 -5.66 22.12
C GLU A 190 -5.26 -5.22 21.16
N GLN A 191 -4.31 -6.13 20.87
CA GLN A 191 -3.26 -5.86 19.90
C GLN A 191 -3.84 -5.60 18.51
N LYS A 192 -4.67 -6.50 17.97
CA LYS A 192 -5.27 -6.32 16.64
C LYS A 192 -6.16 -5.08 16.54
N LYS A 193 -6.87 -4.71 17.62
CA LYS A 193 -7.62 -3.44 17.68
C LYS A 193 -6.71 -2.23 17.56
N SER A 194 -5.57 -2.23 18.26
CA SER A 194 -4.60 -1.14 18.16
C SER A 194 -3.99 -1.02 16.76
N GLU A 195 -3.69 -2.14 16.11
CA GLU A 195 -3.18 -2.17 14.74
C GLU A 195 -4.22 -1.64 13.74
N ASN A 196 -5.49 -2.05 13.87
CA ASN A 196 -6.59 -1.55 13.02
C ASN A 196 -6.82 -0.04 13.22
N LEU A 197 -6.65 0.47 14.45
CA LEU A 197 -6.75 1.90 14.74
C LEU A 197 -5.67 2.70 14.00
N ILE A 198 -4.44 2.20 13.97
CA ILE A 198 -3.32 2.84 13.24
C ILE A 198 -3.64 2.92 11.74
N ILE A 199 -4.17 1.84 11.14
CA ILE A 199 -4.57 1.82 9.72
C ILE A 199 -5.71 2.81 9.47
N THR A 200 -6.70 2.86 10.36
CA THR A 200 -7.82 3.81 10.28
C THR A 200 -7.31 5.26 10.31
N GLN A 201 -6.40 5.58 11.22
CA GLN A 201 -5.79 6.91 11.31
C GLN A 201 -4.98 7.27 10.05
N LYS A 202 -4.29 6.31 9.43
CA LYS A 202 -3.60 6.50 8.13
C LYS A 202 -4.59 6.81 7.00
N ILE A 203 -5.75 6.15 6.98
CA ILE A 203 -6.80 6.43 5.99
C ILE A 203 -7.36 7.84 6.21
N GLU A 204 -7.65 8.22 7.45
CA GLU A 204 -8.20 9.54 7.79
C GLU A 204 -7.23 10.69 7.51
N SER A 205 -5.93 10.51 7.78
CA SER A 205 -4.93 11.53 7.51
C SER A 205 -4.79 11.81 6.01
N LYS A 206 -4.87 10.75 5.18
CA LYS A 206 -4.87 10.89 3.71
C LYS A 206 -6.13 11.59 3.19
N LYS A 207 -7.31 11.31 3.75
CA LYS A 207 -8.57 11.98 3.39
C LYS A 207 -8.62 13.47 3.73
N LYS A 208 -7.82 13.94 4.70
CA LYS A 208 -7.78 15.38 5.08
C LYS A 208 -6.84 16.21 4.20
N ILE A 209 -6.01 15.57 3.38
CA ILE A 209 -5.04 16.23 2.50
C ILE A 209 -5.63 16.43 1.08
N THR A 210 -6.74 15.76 0.76
CA THR A 210 -7.54 15.93 -0.47
C THR A 210 -8.64 16.97 -0.28
#